data_AF-A0A0S7CZ40-F1
#
_entry.id   AF-A0A0S7CZ40-F1
#
_cell.length_a   1.000
_cell.length_b   1.000
_cell.length_c   1.000
_cell.angle_alpha   90.00
_cell.angle_beta   90.00
_cell.angle_gamma   90.00
#
_symmetry.space_group_name_H-M   'P 1'
#
loop_
_entity.id
_entity.type
_entity.pdbx_description
1 polymer ?
#
loop_
_entity_poly.entity_id
_entity_poly.type
_entity_poly.pdbx_seq_one_letter_code
_entity_poly.pdbx_strand_id
1 'polypeptide(L)'
;MLAVLTLLTAACGGPSPSPSPTQSAGRYPWHTGIVSTTFWVGEIFDPKAADGSQVMSTYDSQWMQSYGGCDGVVTNGCKTEARTQAKGYAPTSMTPKENPFYLDLPYDDVNDPTAFAERASVIPWANDPGFAGNAQNRSFSYMKNQWVRIRMGNRECYGQIEDAGPGQYHDKDYVFGSNDARPANKKFNGAGMDVSPALNGCLGFSDLDGESDKVDWQFVPRDQVPAGPWLNIVTVSQVK
;
A
#
# COMPACT_ATOMS: atom_id res chain seq x y z
N MET A 1 75.81 -5.40 20.45
CA MET A 1 74.65 -5.26 21.35
C MET A 1 73.70 -4.24 20.76
N LEU A 2 72.63 -4.68 20.12
CA LEU A 2 71.44 -3.87 19.83
C LEU A 2 70.30 -4.89 19.60
N ALA A 3 69.42 -5.02 20.58
CA ALA A 3 68.23 -5.87 20.49
C ALA A 3 67.08 -5.02 19.95
N VAL A 4 66.56 -5.38 18.78
CA VAL A 4 65.37 -4.75 18.19
C VAL A 4 64.15 -5.51 18.72
N LEU A 5 63.33 -4.82 19.51
CA LEU A 5 62.10 -5.34 20.10
C LEU A 5 60.94 -5.08 19.14
N THR A 6 60.46 -6.10 18.45
CA THR A 6 59.26 -6.05 17.60
C THR A 6 58.01 -6.16 18.47
N LEU A 7 57.24 -5.08 18.60
CA LEU A 7 55.89 -5.13 19.18
C LEU A 7 54.89 -5.68 18.15
N LEU A 8 54.33 -6.85 18.44
CA LEU A 8 53.13 -7.38 17.79
C LEU A 8 51.90 -6.76 18.44
N THR A 9 51.20 -5.85 17.76
CA THR A 9 49.87 -5.39 18.17
C THR A 9 48.83 -6.41 17.72
N ALA A 10 48.32 -7.21 18.66
CA ALA A 10 47.14 -8.04 18.45
C ALA A 10 45.89 -7.15 18.38
N ALA A 11 45.30 -7.02 17.20
CA ALA A 11 43.99 -6.39 17.05
C ALA A 11 42.91 -7.39 17.47
N CYS A 12 42.34 -7.20 18.67
CA CYS A 12 41.14 -7.91 19.09
C CYS A 12 39.96 -7.39 18.27
N GLY A 13 39.52 -8.16 17.26
CA GLY A 13 38.24 -7.96 16.59
C GLY A 13 37.11 -8.21 17.59
N GLY A 14 36.50 -7.14 18.10
CA GLY A 14 35.24 -7.23 18.84
C GLY A 14 34.11 -7.67 17.92
N PRO A 15 33.11 -8.41 18.43
CA PRO A 15 31.94 -8.77 17.64
C PRO A 15 31.22 -7.50 17.18
N SER A 16 30.98 -7.39 15.87
CA SER A 16 30.11 -6.37 15.30
C SER A 16 28.76 -6.40 16.01
N PRO A 17 28.19 -5.25 16.42
CA PRO A 17 26.89 -5.24 17.06
C PRO A 17 25.86 -5.79 16.08
N SER A 18 25.25 -6.92 16.43
CA SER A 18 24.05 -7.39 15.77
C SER A 18 22.98 -6.31 15.92
N PRO A 19 22.25 -5.94 14.86
CA PRO A 19 21.18 -4.95 14.97
C PRO A 19 20.16 -5.44 16.01
N SER A 20 19.89 -4.60 17.01
CA SER A 20 18.95 -4.93 18.08
C SER A 20 17.53 -5.10 17.51
N PRO A 21 16.72 -6.07 17.99
CA PRO A 21 15.42 -6.39 17.40
C PRO A 21 14.31 -5.36 17.65
N THR A 22 14.64 -4.18 18.18
CA THR A 22 13.68 -3.24 18.79
C THR A 22 13.35 -2.01 17.94
N GLN A 23 13.89 -1.86 16.73
CA GLN A 23 13.70 -0.64 15.92
C GLN A 23 12.67 -0.76 14.78
N SER A 24 12.14 -1.96 14.52
CA SER A 24 11.22 -2.20 13.40
C SER A 24 9.74 -2.13 13.79
N ALA A 25 9.36 -2.45 15.02
CA ALA A 25 7.97 -2.53 15.47
C ALA A 25 7.34 -1.18 15.91
N GLY A 26 7.83 -0.03 15.42
CA GLY A 26 7.36 1.29 15.87
C GLY A 26 7.66 2.47 14.95
N ARG A 27 8.00 2.24 13.67
CA ARG A 27 8.31 3.35 12.74
C ARG A 27 7.07 4.10 12.24
N TYR A 28 5.95 3.40 12.09
CA TYR A 28 4.71 3.96 11.55
C TYR A 28 3.56 3.72 12.54
N PRO A 29 2.72 4.74 12.81
CA PRO A 29 1.62 4.62 13.74
C PRO A 29 0.51 3.72 13.19
N TRP A 30 -0.26 3.11 14.10
CA TRP A 30 -1.52 2.45 13.75
C TRP A 30 -2.63 3.46 13.56
N HIS A 31 -3.46 3.19 12.56
CA HIS A 31 -4.77 3.79 12.35
C HIS A 31 -5.83 2.74 12.66
N THR A 32 -6.63 2.96 13.70
CA THR A 32 -7.52 1.91 14.25
C THR A 32 -8.99 2.13 13.92
N GLY A 33 -9.78 1.08 13.72
CA GLY A 33 -11.24 1.19 13.54
C GLY A 33 -11.67 2.02 12.31
N ILE A 34 -10.91 1.93 11.23
CA ILE A 34 -11.11 2.65 9.97
C ILE A 34 -12.10 1.90 9.10
N VAL A 35 -13.14 2.59 8.61
CA VAL A 35 -14.04 2.02 7.61
C VAL A 35 -13.26 1.76 6.32
N SER A 36 -13.39 0.55 5.79
CA SER A 36 -12.77 0.16 4.53
C SER A 36 -13.82 -0.40 3.58
N THR A 37 -13.75 0.02 2.31
CA THR A 37 -14.61 -0.52 1.25
C THR A 37 -13.80 -1.37 0.27
N THR A 38 -14.45 -1.91 -0.76
CA THR A 38 -13.79 -2.73 -1.76
C THR A 38 -13.92 -2.08 -3.12
N PHE A 39 -12.80 -2.00 -3.84
CA PHE A 39 -12.72 -1.52 -5.22
C PHE A 39 -11.97 -2.53 -6.07
N TRP A 40 -12.20 -2.54 -7.37
CA TRP A 40 -11.50 -3.50 -8.23
C TRP A 40 -10.99 -2.95 -9.56
N VAL A 41 -9.85 -3.49 -10.02
CA VAL A 41 -9.31 -3.10 -11.33
C VAL A 41 -10.32 -3.43 -12.43
N GLY A 42 -10.70 -2.41 -13.19
CA GLY A 42 -11.72 -2.48 -14.23
C GLY A 42 -13.13 -2.12 -13.78
N GLU A 43 -13.35 -1.77 -12.50
CA GLU A 43 -14.61 -1.23 -12.02
C GLU A 43 -14.97 0.07 -12.76
N ILE A 44 -16.27 0.23 -13.03
CA ILE A 44 -16.87 1.49 -13.46
C ILE A 44 -18.06 1.72 -12.53
N PHE A 45 -17.81 2.48 -11.46
CA PHE A 45 -18.78 2.84 -10.45
C PHE A 45 -19.74 3.92 -10.95
N ASP A 46 -19.20 5.03 -11.46
CA ASP A 46 -19.95 6.11 -12.11
C ASP A 46 -19.17 6.65 -13.32
N PRO A 47 -19.58 6.32 -14.57
CA PRO A 47 -18.87 6.78 -15.77
C PRO A 47 -18.94 8.29 -16.01
N LYS A 48 -19.71 9.04 -15.20
CA LYS A 48 -19.81 10.50 -15.28
C LYS A 48 -18.99 11.21 -14.21
N ALA A 49 -18.51 10.50 -13.20
CA ALA A 49 -17.65 11.07 -12.16
C ALA A 49 -16.18 10.98 -12.61
N ALA A 50 -15.37 11.97 -12.23
CA ALA A 50 -13.94 11.99 -12.56
C ALA A 50 -13.17 10.84 -11.91
N ASP A 51 -13.65 10.36 -10.77
CA ASP A 51 -13.09 9.28 -9.95
C ASP A 51 -13.99 8.03 -9.92
N GLY A 52 -14.96 7.92 -10.84
CA GLY A 52 -15.93 6.82 -10.84
C GLY A 52 -15.49 5.58 -11.61
N SER A 53 -14.20 5.40 -11.88
CA SER A 53 -13.70 4.28 -12.69
C SER A 53 -12.28 3.87 -12.27
N GLN A 54 -12.10 2.58 -12.05
CA GLN A 54 -10.85 1.91 -11.69
C GLN A 54 -10.28 1.12 -12.89
N VAL A 55 -10.71 1.45 -14.12
CA VAL A 55 -10.04 1.03 -15.37
C VAL A 55 -8.63 1.61 -15.46
N MET A 56 -8.42 2.75 -14.81
CA MET A 56 -7.16 3.45 -14.61
C MET A 56 -6.97 3.64 -13.11
N SER A 57 -5.74 3.91 -12.65
CA SER A 57 -5.49 4.38 -11.29
C SER A 57 -4.76 5.72 -11.31
N THR A 58 -4.66 6.35 -10.14
CA THR A 58 -3.84 7.53 -9.88
C THR A 58 -2.41 7.40 -10.44
N TYR A 59 -1.87 6.17 -10.48
CA TYR A 59 -0.49 5.91 -10.88
C TYR A 59 -0.32 5.08 -12.16
N ASP A 60 -1.40 4.72 -12.82
CA ASP A 60 -1.38 3.93 -14.06
C ASP A 60 -2.57 4.25 -14.95
N SER A 61 -2.31 5.02 -16.01
CA SER A 61 -3.33 5.40 -17.01
C SER A 61 -3.86 4.22 -17.84
N GLN A 62 -3.22 3.05 -17.76
CA GLN A 62 -3.63 1.81 -18.42
C GLN A 62 -3.78 0.66 -17.42
N TRP A 63 -4.21 0.94 -16.18
CA TRP A 63 -4.17 -0.02 -15.06
C TRP A 63 -4.80 -1.37 -15.36
N MET A 64 -6.00 -1.41 -15.95
CA MET A 64 -6.63 -2.68 -16.31
C MET A 64 -5.80 -3.51 -17.30
N GLN A 65 -5.14 -2.86 -18.26
CA GLN A 65 -4.25 -3.55 -19.21
C GLN A 65 -2.97 -4.04 -18.52
N SER A 66 -2.38 -3.21 -17.66
CA SER A 66 -1.18 -3.53 -16.88
C SER A 66 -1.42 -4.69 -15.92
N TYR A 67 -2.53 -4.65 -15.16
CA TYR A 67 -2.95 -5.71 -14.25
C TYR A 67 -3.25 -7.02 -14.99
N GLY A 68 -3.68 -6.94 -16.26
CA GLY A 68 -3.88 -8.07 -17.16
C GLY A 68 -5.35 -8.34 -17.51
N GLY A 69 -6.28 -7.50 -17.05
CA GLY A 69 -7.71 -7.61 -17.31
C GLY A 69 -8.55 -7.17 -16.12
N CYS A 70 -9.82 -7.58 -16.13
CA CYS A 70 -10.75 -7.37 -15.02
C CYS A 70 -10.30 -8.14 -13.78
N ASP A 71 -10.23 -7.49 -12.61
CA ASP A 71 -10.01 -8.18 -11.34
C ASP A 71 -11.30 -8.82 -10.80
N GLY A 72 -11.74 -9.88 -11.47
CA GLY A 72 -12.97 -10.58 -11.15
C GLY A 72 -13.50 -11.35 -12.36
N VAL A 73 -14.79 -11.21 -12.64
CA VAL A 73 -15.47 -11.87 -13.76
C VAL A 73 -16.00 -10.85 -14.75
N VAL A 74 -15.91 -11.18 -16.04
CA VAL A 74 -16.52 -10.38 -17.12
C VAL A 74 -17.91 -10.94 -17.41
N THR A 75 -18.93 -10.16 -17.11
CA THR A 75 -20.32 -10.47 -17.46
C THR A 75 -20.87 -9.34 -18.34
N ASN A 76 -21.63 -8.41 -17.75
CA ASN A 76 -22.01 -7.15 -18.38
C ASN A 76 -21.12 -6.02 -17.84
N GLY A 77 -19.82 -6.12 -18.12
CA GLY A 77 -18.77 -5.32 -17.51
C GLY A 77 -17.93 -6.13 -16.52
N CYS A 78 -16.93 -5.46 -15.93
CA CYS A 78 -16.08 -6.07 -14.91
C CYS A 78 -16.78 -6.04 -13.54
N LYS A 79 -16.91 -7.21 -12.92
CA LYS A 79 -17.50 -7.36 -11.58
C LYS A 79 -16.55 -8.13 -10.67
N THR A 80 -16.45 -7.71 -9.42
CA THR A 80 -15.71 -8.45 -8.39
C THR A 80 -16.34 -9.82 -8.12
N GLU A 81 -15.59 -10.68 -7.44
CA GLU A 81 -16.01 -12.01 -7.01
C GLU A 81 -15.36 -12.38 -5.67
N ALA A 82 -15.94 -13.34 -4.95
CA ALA A 82 -15.37 -13.81 -3.68
C ALA A 82 -14.00 -14.47 -3.86
N ARG A 83 -13.06 -14.13 -2.99
CA ARG A 83 -11.70 -14.69 -2.97
C ARG A 83 -11.55 -15.77 -1.90
N THR A 84 -10.76 -16.80 -2.19
CA THR A 84 -10.50 -17.89 -1.24
C THR A 84 -9.00 -18.18 -1.10
N GLN A 85 -8.60 -18.60 0.09
CA GLN A 85 -7.22 -18.98 0.38
C GLN A 85 -6.74 -20.13 -0.51
N ALA A 86 -7.61 -21.08 -0.84
CA ALA A 86 -7.28 -22.24 -1.68
C ALA A 86 -6.82 -21.85 -3.12
N LYS A 87 -7.16 -20.62 -3.56
CA LYS A 87 -6.74 -20.06 -4.84
C LYS A 87 -5.71 -18.93 -4.68
N GLY A 88 -5.11 -18.80 -3.49
CA GLY A 88 -4.18 -17.71 -3.18
C GLY A 88 -4.84 -16.32 -3.24
N TYR A 89 -6.17 -16.26 -3.12
CA TYR A 89 -6.99 -15.05 -3.26
C TYR A 89 -6.92 -14.35 -4.64
N ALA A 90 -6.48 -15.05 -5.68
CA ALA A 90 -6.38 -14.50 -7.04
C ALA A 90 -7.74 -14.47 -7.79
N PRO A 91 -7.87 -13.63 -8.84
CA PRO A 91 -8.90 -13.75 -9.88
C PRO A 91 -9.06 -15.15 -10.44
N THR A 92 -10.32 -15.57 -10.66
CA THR A 92 -10.62 -16.89 -11.22
C THR A 92 -10.61 -16.88 -12.75
N SER A 93 -10.88 -15.72 -13.35
CA SER A 93 -11.02 -15.57 -14.81
C SER A 93 -9.71 -15.23 -15.53
N MET A 94 -8.66 -14.88 -14.80
CA MET A 94 -7.37 -14.47 -15.36
C MET A 94 -6.24 -14.65 -14.34
N THR A 95 -4.99 -14.63 -14.81
CA THR A 95 -3.81 -14.52 -13.95
C THR A 95 -3.34 -13.07 -13.97
N PRO A 96 -3.24 -12.41 -12.80
CA PRO A 96 -2.83 -11.02 -12.74
C PRO A 96 -1.34 -10.89 -13.03
N LYS A 97 -0.94 -9.72 -13.53
CA LYS A 97 0.46 -9.37 -13.84
C LYS A 97 1.04 -8.37 -12.83
N GLU A 98 0.18 -7.75 -12.04
CA GLU A 98 0.49 -6.86 -10.93
C GLU A 98 -0.09 -7.46 -9.64
N ASN A 99 0.29 -6.91 -8.48
CA ASN A 99 -0.07 -7.49 -7.19
C ASN A 99 -1.60 -7.48 -6.98
N PRO A 100 -2.25 -8.64 -6.74
CA PRO A 100 -3.69 -8.69 -6.46
C PRO A 100 -4.09 -8.12 -5.11
N PHE A 101 -3.13 -8.03 -4.18
CA PHE A 101 -3.31 -7.42 -2.87
C PHE A 101 -2.96 -5.94 -2.97
N TYR A 102 -3.79 -5.17 -3.67
CA TYR A 102 -3.64 -3.73 -3.78
C TYR A 102 -4.67 -2.99 -2.91
N LEU A 103 -4.39 -1.74 -2.58
CA LEU A 103 -5.25 -0.84 -1.82
C LEU A 103 -5.05 0.62 -2.26
N ASP A 104 -5.87 1.52 -1.73
CA ASP A 104 -5.66 2.96 -1.78
C ASP A 104 -5.58 3.61 -0.39
N LEU A 105 -5.03 4.82 -0.37
CA LEU A 105 -5.06 5.73 0.78
C LEU A 105 -5.29 7.16 0.27
N PRO A 106 -5.91 8.05 1.06
CA PRO A 106 -6.40 9.34 0.56
C PRO A 106 -5.28 10.39 0.47
N TYR A 107 -4.24 10.09 -0.30
CA TYR A 107 -3.10 10.94 -0.54
C TYR A 107 -2.49 10.67 -1.93
N ASP A 108 -2.93 11.44 -2.93
CA ASP A 108 -2.40 11.40 -4.29
C ASP A 108 -1.19 12.32 -4.40
N ASP A 109 0.00 11.75 -4.24
CA ASP A 109 1.24 12.51 -4.30
C ASP A 109 1.69 12.86 -5.74
N VAL A 110 0.88 12.57 -6.76
CA VAL A 110 1.22 12.78 -8.17
C VAL A 110 0.32 13.81 -8.83
N ASN A 111 -1.01 13.70 -8.72
CA ASN A 111 -1.95 14.51 -9.49
C ASN A 111 -2.68 15.56 -8.65
N ASP A 112 -2.99 15.30 -7.38
CA ASP A 112 -3.55 16.32 -6.48
C ASP A 112 -2.52 17.46 -6.27
N PRO A 113 -2.85 18.72 -6.63
CA PRO A 113 -1.89 19.82 -6.55
C PRO A 113 -1.41 20.13 -5.14
N THR A 114 -2.25 19.93 -4.12
CA THR A 114 -1.94 20.21 -2.72
C THR A 114 -0.98 19.15 -2.19
N ALA A 115 -1.33 17.87 -2.35
CA ALA A 115 -0.49 16.76 -1.96
C ALA A 115 0.84 16.79 -2.72
N PHE A 116 0.84 17.03 -4.04
CA PHE A 116 2.06 17.15 -4.82
C PHE A 116 2.98 18.27 -4.32
N ALA A 117 2.44 19.41 -3.89
CA ALA A 117 3.25 20.53 -3.39
C ALA A 117 3.95 20.23 -2.06
N GLU A 118 3.40 19.35 -1.24
CA GLU A 118 3.90 19.05 0.11
C GLU A 118 4.46 17.62 0.28
N ARG A 119 4.31 16.74 -0.73
CA ARG A 119 4.71 15.31 -0.67
C ARG A 119 6.09 15.06 -0.08
N ALA A 120 7.08 15.90 -0.41
CA ALA A 120 8.45 15.71 0.05
C ALA A 120 8.68 16.14 1.51
N SER A 121 7.76 16.92 2.09
CA SER A 121 7.83 17.35 3.49
C SER A 121 6.95 16.51 4.41
N VAL A 122 5.84 15.95 3.92
CA VAL A 122 4.89 15.21 4.76
C VAL A 122 5.04 13.69 4.67
N ILE A 123 5.53 13.14 3.56
CA ILE A 123 5.68 11.69 3.42
C ILE A 123 6.94 11.24 4.17
N PRO A 124 6.84 10.33 5.16
CA PRO A 124 7.93 10.05 6.10
C PRO A 124 9.22 9.51 5.47
N TRP A 125 9.14 8.87 4.30
CA TRP A 125 10.27 8.29 3.59
C TRP A 125 10.70 9.09 2.36
N ALA A 126 10.14 10.29 2.13
CA ALA A 126 10.46 11.07 0.92
C ALA A 126 11.95 11.45 0.79
N ASN A 127 12.65 11.52 1.93
CA ASN A 127 14.07 11.84 2.01
C ASN A 127 14.96 10.60 2.23
N ASP A 128 14.39 9.40 2.24
CA ASP A 128 15.15 8.16 2.39
C ASP A 128 15.94 7.86 1.09
N PRO A 129 17.07 7.12 1.17
CA PRO A 129 17.76 6.62 -0.01
C PRO A 129 16.82 5.85 -0.94
N GLY A 130 16.89 6.15 -2.24
CA GLY A 130 15.99 5.59 -3.25
C GLY A 130 14.73 6.43 -3.53
N PHE A 131 14.37 7.33 -2.61
CA PHE A 131 13.23 8.25 -2.76
C PHE A 131 13.69 9.70 -2.94
N ALA A 132 14.75 10.11 -2.22
CA ALA A 132 15.27 11.46 -2.24
C ALA A 132 15.56 11.98 -3.66
N GLY A 133 15.29 13.27 -3.89
CA GLY A 133 15.49 13.94 -5.18
C GLY A 133 14.29 13.93 -6.13
N ASN A 134 13.19 13.25 -5.76
CA ASN A 134 11.98 13.16 -6.60
C ASN A 134 10.87 14.18 -6.25
N ALA A 135 11.18 15.20 -5.43
CA ALA A 135 10.17 16.13 -4.92
C ALA A 135 9.35 16.86 -6.01
N GLN A 136 9.93 17.04 -7.20
CA GLN A 136 9.29 17.70 -8.35
C GLN A 136 9.00 16.73 -9.51
N ASN A 137 9.18 15.43 -9.31
CA ASN A 137 9.06 14.42 -10.37
C ASN A 137 7.67 13.79 -10.39
N ARG A 138 6.83 14.18 -11.36
CA ARG A 138 5.48 13.61 -11.54
C ARG A 138 5.47 12.18 -12.09
N SER A 139 6.58 11.69 -12.64
CA SER A 139 6.70 10.29 -13.06
C SER A 139 7.16 9.38 -11.91
N PHE A 140 7.25 9.92 -10.69
CA PHE A 140 7.60 9.18 -9.48
C PHE A 140 6.53 9.40 -8.44
N SER A 141 6.11 8.33 -7.77
CA SER A 141 5.25 8.40 -6.59
C SER A 141 6.02 7.85 -5.39
N TYR A 142 5.98 8.59 -4.29
CA TYR A 142 6.42 8.10 -2.99
C TYR A 142 5.41 7.09 -2.41
N MET A 143 4.14 7.16 -2.79
CA MET A 143 3.07 6.31 -2.28
C MET A 143 2.96 4.97 -3.02
N LYS A 144 3.04 4.98 -4.35
CA LYS A 144 2.91 3.76 -5.18
C LYS A 144 3.90 2.68 -4.74
N ASN A 145 3.43 1.43 -4.70
CA ASN A 145 4.16 0.24 -4.28
C ASN A 145 4.57 0.19 -2.79
N GLN A 146 4.23 1.18 -1.97
CA GLN A 146 4.44 1.10 -0.52
C GLN A 146 3.52 0.05 0.09
N TRP A 147 4.00 -0.59 1.16
CA TRP A 147 3.29 -1.69 1.78
C TRP A 147 2.51 -1.25 3.00
N VAL A 148 1.31 -1.79 3.12
CA VAL A 148 0.42 -1.57 4.25
C VAL A 148 0.09 -2.92 4.88
N ARG A 149 0.21 -2.96 6.22
CA ARG A 149 -0.26 -4.05 7.06
C ARG A 149 -1.68 -3.72 7.51
N ILE A 150 -2.60 -4.65 7.33
CA ILE A 150 -4.02 -4.46 7.64
C ILE A 150 -4.50 -5.60 8.53
N ARG A 151 -5.28 -5.27 9.56
CA ARG A 151 -5.85 -6.22 10.53
C ARG A 151 -7.35 -6.06 10.63
N MET A 152 -8.04 -7.19 10.75
CA MET A 152 -9.45 -7.25 11.08
C MET A 152 -9.69 -8.47 11.97
N GLY A 153 -10.09 -8.24 13.23
CA GLY A 153 -10.23 -9.32 14.21
C GLY A 153 -8.92 -10.09 14.41
N ASN A 154 -8.92 -11.39 14.08
CA ASN A 154 -7.75 -12.26 14.17
C ASN A 154 -7.00 -12.43 12.84
N ARG A 155 -7.44 -11.75 11.78
CA ARG A 155 -6.85 -11.81 10.45
C ARG A 155 -5.91 -10.64 10.23
N GLU A 156 -4.81 -10.92 9.54
CA GLU A 156 -3.79 -9.95 9.20
C GLU A 156 -3.32 -10.23 7.77
N CYS A 157 -3.34 -9.19 6.95
CA CYS A 157 -3.00 -9.24 5.53
C CYS A 157 -2.13 -8.04 5.17
N TYR A 158 -1.47 -8.11 4.01
CA TYR A 158 -0.56 -7.08 3.53
C TYR A 158 -0.90 -6.74 2.09
N GLY A 159 -0.82 -5.47 1.73
CA GLY A 159 -1.06 -5.02 0.36
C GLY A 159 -0.17 -3.86 -0.07
N GLN A 160 -0.13 -3.60 -1.38
CA GLN A 160 0.57 -2.48 -2.00
C GLN A 160 -0.40 -1.35 -2.34
N ILE A 161 0.05 -0.11 -2.17
CA ILE A 161 -0.71 1.06 -2.61
C ILE A 161 -0.58 1.17 -4.13
N GLU A 162 -1.69 1.06 -4.84
CA GLU A 162 -1.75 1.14 -6.31
C GLU A 162 -2.76 2.17 -6.82
N ASP A 163 -3.46 2.86 -5.92
CA ASP A 163 -4.33 4.00 -6.21
C ASP A 163 -4.36 5.00 -5.04
N ALA A 164 -5.13 6.08 -5.17
CA ALA A 164 -5.38 7.06 -4.11
C ALA A 164 -6.89 7.33 -3.96
N GLY A 165 -7.34 7.48 -2.71
CA GLY A 165 -8.76 7.57 -2.37
C GLY A 165 -9.04 7.00 -0.97
N PRO A 166 -10.31 6.81 -0.57
CA PRO A 166 -11.54 7.22 -1.26
C PRO A 166 -11.98 8.65 -0.94
N GLY A 167 -12.51 9.34 -1.95
CA GLY A 167 -13.26 10.61 -1.81
C GLY A 167 -12.46 11.83 -1.31
N GLN A 168 -11.23 11.63 -0.87
CA GLN A 168 -10.22 12.64 -0.49
C GLN A 168 -8.87 12.19 -1.05
N TYR A 169 -8.01 13.16 -1.38
CA TYR A 169 -6.75 12.90 -2.10
C TYR A 169 -5.55 13.66 -1.51
N HIS A 170 -5.69 14.31 -0.36
CA HIS A 170 -4.60 15.04 0.32
C HIS A 170 -4.77 15.06 1.85
N ASP A 171 -5.26 13.96 2.43
CA ASP A 171 -5.56 13.85 3.85
C ASP A 171 -4.33 13.43 4.69
N LYS A 172 -3.29 14.29 4.70
CA LYS A 172 -2.01 14.01 5.37
C LYS A 172 -2.12 13.74 6.86
N ASP A 173 -3.07 14.40 7.55
CA ASP A 173 -3.19 14.32 9.01
C ASP A 173 -3.71 12.95 9.41
N TYR A 174 -4.61 12.38 8.60
CA TYR A 174 -5.01 10.99 8.71
C TYR A 174 -3.91 10.05 8.21
N VAL A 175 -3.38 10.21 7.00
CA VAL A 175 -2.50 9.18 6.40
C VAL A 175 -1.15 9.07 7.13
N PHE A 176 -0.51 10.20 7.45
CA PHE A 176 0.84 10.23 8.01
C PHE A 176 0.89 10.66 9.48
N GLY A 177 -0.21 11.17 10.04
CA GLY A 177 -0.26 11.62 11.43
C GLY A 177 -0.18 10.49 12.44
N SER A 178 0.37 10.79 13.62
CA SER A 178 0.52 9.84 14.74
C SER A 178 -0.63 9.86 15.73
N ASN A 179 -1.67 10.67 15.48
CA ASN A 179 -2.76 10.92 16.43
C ASN A 179 -3.96 10.00 16.25
N ASP A 180 -3.84 8.94 15.42
CA ASP A 180 -4.93 8.03 15.07
C ASP A 180 -6.18 8.78 14.55
N ALA A 181 -5.94 9.81 13.73
CA ALA A 181 -6.96 10.71 13.21
C ALA A 181 -7.99 9.93 12.37
N ARG A 182 -9.22 10.46 12.28
CA ARG A 182 -10.23 9.88 11.39
C ARG A 182 -10.10 10.46 9.99
N PRO A 183 -10.40 9.68 8.93
CA PRO A 183 -10.44 10.21 7.57
C PRO A 183 -11.35 11.43 7.47
N ALA A 184 -10.92 12.42 6.70
CA ALA A 184 -11.71 13.62 6.39
C ALA A 184 -12.94 13.27 5.55
N ASN A 185 -12.87 12.20 4.76
CA ASN A 185 -13.94 11.72 3.89
C ASN A 185 -15.27 11.55 4.64
N LYS A 186 -16.37 11.94 3.98
CA LYS A 186 -17.76 11.80 4.47
C LYS A 186 -18.64 10.95 3.56
N LYS A 187 -18.15 10.57 2.38
CA LYS A 187 -18.80 9.60 1.49
C LYS A 187 -18.48 8.17 1.97
N PHE A 188 -19.21 7.19 1.46
CA PHE A 188 -18.92 5.77 1.67
C PHE A 188 -18.77 5.41 3.16
N ASN A 189 -19.71 5.86 3.97
CA ASN A 189 -19.68 5.73 5.44
C ASN A 189 -18.39 6.27 6.12
N GLY A 190 -17.71 7.24 5.51
CA GLY A 190 -16.47 7.82 6.02
C GLY A 190 -15.26 6.91 5.84
N ALA A 191 -15.22 6.13 4.76
CA ALA A 191 -14.12 5.25 4.43
C ALA A 191 -12.77 5.97 4.37
N GLY A 192 -11.73 5.31 4.88
CA GLY A 192 -10.35 5.79 4.90
C GLY A 192 -9.38 4.97 4.05
N MET A 193 -9.85 3.90 3.43
CA MET A 193 -9.13 3.11 2.43
C MET A 193 -10.11 2.18 1.71
N ASP A 194 -9.81 1.90 0.46
CA ASP A 194 -10.42 0.83 -0.31
C ASP A 194 -9.40 -0.29 -0.50
N VAL A 195 -9.89 -1.52 -0.39
CA VAL A 195 -9.06 -2.72 -0.52
C VAL A 195 -9.48 -3.54 -1.73
N SER A 196 -8.51 -4.19 -2.38
CA SER A 196 -8.76 -5.16 -3.43
C SER A 196 -9.66 -6.32 -2.98
N PRO A 197 -10.30 -7.05 -3.92
CA PRO A 197 -10.99 -8.30 -3.63
C PRO A 197 -10.11 -9.32 -2.89
N ALA A 198 -8.79 -9.37 -3.18
CA ALA A 198 -7.86 -10.26 -2.50
C ALA A 198 -7.71 -9.93 -1.02
N LEU A 199 -7.58 -8.64 -0.69
CA LEU A 199 -7.54 -8.17 0.69
C LEU A 199 -8.89 -8.36 1.39
N ASN A 200 -10.02 -8.05 0.72
CA ASN A 200 -11.38 -8.31 1.24
C ASN A 200 -11.52 -9.78 1.70
N GLY A 201 -11.22 -10.75 0.82
CA GLY A 201 -11.33 -12.17 1.15
C GLY A 201 -10.31 -12.63 2.20
N CYS A 202 -9.10 -12.06 2.19
CA CYS A 202 -8.07 -12.34 3.18
C CYS A 202 -8.47 -11.88 4.58
N LEU A 203 -8.93 -10.63 4.69
CA LEU A 203 -9.39 -10.00 5.94
C LEU A 203 -10.76 -10.52 6.39
N GLY A 204 -11.53 -11.12 5.48
CA GLY A 204 -12.82 -11.74 5.79
C GLY A 204 -13.92 -10.72 6.02
N PHE A 205 -13.99 -9.72 5.12
CA PHE A 205 -15.07 -8.74 5.11
C PHE A 205 -16.44 -9.44 5.02
N SER A 206 -17.47 -8.81 5.58
CA SER A 206 -18.82 -9.37 5.59
C SER A 206 -19.42 -9.42 4.19
N ASP A 207 -19.10 -8.40 3.39
CA ASP A 207 -19.65 -8.18 2.06
C ASP A 207 -18.53 -7.96 1.04
N LEU A 208 -18.78 -8.37 -0.21
CA LEU A 208 -17.81 -8.18 -1.31
C LEU A 208 -17.69 -6.73 -1.77
N ASP A 209 -18.74 -5.95 -1.55
CA ASP A 209 -18.90 -4.57 -2.01
C ASP A 209 -19.77 -3.82 -1.00
N GLY A 210 -19.20 -3.60 0.19
CA GLY A 210 -19.88 -3.01 1.34
C GLY A 210 -19.02 -1.92 2.00
N GLU A 211 -19.66 -1.15 2.87
CA GLU A 211 -19.07 0.05 3.50
C GLU A 211 -19.15 0.00 5.04
N SER A 212 -19.25 -1.20 5.63
CA SER A 212 -19.48 -1.37 7.07
C SER A 212 -18.29 -1.97 7.84
N ASP A 213 -17.41 -2.69 7.15
CA ASP A 213 -16.25 -3.33 7.76
C ASP A 213 -15.22 -2.30 8.21
N LYS A 214 -14.58 -2.61 9.34
CA LYS A 214 -13.54 -1.78 9.94
C LYS A 214 -12.24 -2.54 10.10
N VAL A 215 -11.16 -1.87 9.76
CA VAL A 215 -9.80 -2.41 9.83
C VAL A 215 -8.91 -1.51 10.67
N ASP A 216 -7.85 -2.10 11.21
CA ASP A 216 -6.69 -1.36 11.68
C ASP A 216 -5.59 -1.47 10.63
N TRP A 217 -4.87 -0.39 10.34
CA TRP A 217 -3.78 -0.43 9.37
C TRP A 217 -2.57 0.40 9.79
N GLN A 218 -1.41 0.06 9.26
CA GLN A 218 -0.19 0.88 9.35
C GLN A 218 0.70 0.63 8.13
N PHE A 219 1.52 1.61 7.76
CA PHE A 219 2.62 1.36 6.82
C PHE A 219 3.60 0.31 7.38
N VAL A 220 4.23 -0.44 6.48
CA VAL A 220 5.25 -1.42 6.84
C VAL A 220 6.36 -1.43 5.78
N PRO A 221 7.64 -1.42 6.16
CA PRO A 221 8.74 -1.60 5.21
C PRO A 221 8.65 -2.94 4.48
N ARG A 222 9.05 -2.98 3.21
CA ARG A 222 9.01 -4.20 2.39
C ARG A 222 9.76 -5.38 3.03
N ASP A 223 10.88 -5.15 3.69
CA ASP A 223 11.69 -6.19 4.37
C ASP A 223 11.02 -6.76 5.63
N GLN A 224 9.96 -6.11 6.12
CA GLN A 224 9.14 -6.55 7.24
C GLN A 224 7.81 -7.17 6.81
N VAL A 225 7.53 -7.23 5.50
CA VAL A 225 6.37 -7.95 4.97
C VAL A 225 6.68 -9.46 4.99
N PRO A 226 5.95 -10.27 5.78
CA PRO A 226 6.21 -11.70 5.90
C PRO A 226 5.80 -12.45 4.63
N ALA A 227 6.26 -13.69 4.51
CA ALA A 227 5.84 -14.59 3.44
C ALA A 227 4.32 -14.81 3.48
N GLY A 228 3.67 -14.71 2.32
CA GLY A 228 2.24 -14.90 2.16
C GLY A 228 1.80 -14.71 0.70
N PRO A 229 0.51 -14.94 0.39
CA PRO A 229 0.00 -14.86 -0.98
C PRO A 229 0.22 -13.49 -1.64
N TRP A 230 0.25 -12.42 -0.83
CA TRP A 230 0.56 -11.05 -1.27
C TRP A 230 1.97 -10.86 -1.85
N LEU A 231 2.90 -11.80 -1.65
CA LEU A 231 4.24 -11.76 -2.26
C LEU A 231 4.37 -12.61 -3.53
N ASN A 232 3.31 -13.30 -3.98
CA ASN A 232 3.37 -14.14 -5.18
C ASN A 232 3.61 -13.30 -6.45
N ILE A 233 3.02 -12.11 -6.50
CA ILE A 233 3.20 -11.12 -7.56
C ILE A 233 3.36 -9.77 -6.87
N VAL A 234 4.46 -9.07 -7.16
CA VAL A 234 4.78 -7.78 -6.56
C VAL A 234 4.87 -6.75 -7.69
N THR A 235 4.06 -5.70 -7.59
CA THR A 235 4.18 -4.56 -8.50
C THR A 235 5.45 -3.79 -8.15
N VAL A 236 6.25 -3.48 -9.18
CA VAL A 236 7.50 -2.72 -9.04
C VAL A 236 7.57 -1.53 -10.00
N SER A 237 6.58 -1.38 -10.88
CA SER A 237 6.56 -0.30 -11.86
C SER A 237 6.23 1.04 -11.18
N GLN A 238 6.86 2.12 -11.63
CA GLN A 238 6.55 3.48 -11.20
C GLN A 238 5.32 4.03 -11.97
N VAL A 239 5.03 5.31 -11.79
CA VAL A 239 3.92 6.00 -12.47
C VAL A 239 4.05 5.84 -13.99
N LYS A 240 2.94 5.51 -14.67
CA LYS A 240 2.91 5.28 -16.12
C LYS A 240 1.60 5.70 -16.78
#